data_AF-A0A357EZR9-F1
#
_entry.id   AF-A0A357EZR9-F1
#
_cell.length_a   1.000
_cell.length_b   1.000
_cell.length_c   1.000
_cell.angle_alpha   90.00
_cell.angle_beta   90.00
_cell.angle_gamma   90.00
#
_symmetry.space_group_name_H-M   'P 1'
#
loop_
_entity.id
_entity.type
_entity.pdbx_description
1 polymer ?
#
loop_
_entity_poly.entity_id
_entity_poly.type
_entity_poly.pdbx_seq_one_letter_code
_entity_poly.pdbx_strand_id
1 'polypeptide(L)' 'MEKVNIGIIGGSGLYQMPELENVREVPVDTPFGKPSDAFIIGELDGVTVAFLPRHGRGHKYLPTEVPYRA' A
#
# COMPACT_ATOMS: atom_id res chain seq x y z
N MET A 1 8.53 -15.55 -1.97
CA MET A 1 7.75 -14.30 -2.04
C MET A 1 6.38 -14.66 -2.58
N GLU A 2 5.32 -14.30 -1.87
CA GLU A 2 3.96 -14.54 -2.35
C GLU A 2 3.69 -13.66 -3.57
N LYS A 3 3.11 -14.23 -4.61
CA LYS A 3 2.91 -13.54 -5.87
C LYS A 3 1.60 -12.76 -5.79
N VAL A 4 1.71 -11.43 -5.69
CA VAL A 4 0.57 -10.52 -5.78
C VAL A 4 0.49 -9.98 -7.21
N ASN A 5 -0.66 -10.15 -7.87
CA ASN A 5 -0.82 -9.77 -9.28
C ASN A 5 -1.41 -8.36 -9.47
N ILE A 6 -2.05 -7.81 -8.42
CA ILE A 6 -2.75 -6.51 -8.48
C ILE A 6 -2.24 -5.60 -7.36
N GLY A 7 -1.79 -4.40 -7.73
CA GLY A 7 -1.42 -3.33 -6.80
C GLY A 7 -2.42 -2.18 -6.86
N ILE A 8 -2.84 -1.66 -5.70
CA ILE A 8 -3.78 -0.56 -5.57
C ILE A 8 -3.11 0.58 -4.80
N ILE A 9 -3.02 1.77 -5.40
CA ILE A 9 -2.44 2.96 -4.75
C ILE A 9 -3.55 3.93 -4.36
N GLY A 10 -3.92 3.92 -3.08
CA GLY A 10 -4.99 4.73 -2.51
C GLY A 10 -4.63 6.21 -2.41
N GLY A 11 -5.49 7.09 -2.91
CA GLY A 11 -5.32 8.55 -2.77
C GLY A 11 -5.93 9.13 -1.51
N SER A 12 -6.16 10.44 -1.52
CA SER A 12 -6.90 11.13 -0.46
C SER A 12 -8.25 10.45 -0.21
N GLY A 13 -8.52 10.13 1.06
CA GLY A 13 -9.76 9.49 1.50
C GLY A 13 -9.75 7.95 1.46
N LEU A 14 -8.75 7.32 0.84
CA LEU A 14 -8.59 5.86 0.82
C LEU A 14 -7.28 5.47 1.51
N TYR A 15 -7.33 5.35 2.84
CA TYR A 15 -6.16 5.02 3.67
C TYR A 15 -6.14 3.58 4.16
N GLN A 16 -7.27 2.89 4.02
CA GLN A 16 -7.48 1.49 4.38
C GLN A 16 -8.53 0.91 3.43
N MET A 17 -8.50 -0.41 3.24
CA MET A 17 -9.52 -1.16 2.51
C MET A 17 -10.12 -2.18 3.48
N PRO A 18 -11.18 -1.80 4.23
CA PRO A 18 -11.78 -2.67 5.24
C PRO A 18 -12.40 -3.94 4.65
N GLU A 19 -12.65 -3.97 3.34
CA GLU A 19 -13.15 -5.13 2.60
C GLU A 19 -12.09 -6.21 2.37
N LEU A 20 -10.81 -5.93 2.68
CA LEU A 20 -9.76 -6.94 2.57
C LEU A 20 -9.86 -7.99 3.68
N GLU A 21 -9.80 -9.25 3.27
CA GLU A 21 -9.67 -10.39 4.17
C GLU A 21 -8.21 -10.84 4.27
N ASN A 22 -7.88 -11.63 5.30
CA ASN A 22 -6.55 -12.23 5.49
C ASN A 22 -5.40 -11.20 5.47
N VAL A 23 -5.67 -10.01 6.03
CA VAL A 23 -4.78 -8.85 5.95
C VAL A 23 -3.48 -9.05 6.72
N ARG A 24 -2.37 -8.66 6.11
CA ARG A 24 -1.06 -8.55 6.74
C ARG A 24 -0.29 -7.34 6.21
N GLU A 25 0.52 -6.75 7.08
CA GLU A 25 1.43 -5.66 6.69
C GLU A 25 2.81 -6.23 6.32
N VAL A 26 3.32 -5.79 5.17
CA VAL A 26 4.64 -6.19 4.67
C VAL A 26 5.49 -4.93 4.48
N PRO A 27 6.42 -4.63 5.41
CA PRO A 27 7.39 -3.57 5.19
C PRO A 27 8.37 -3.99 4.09
N VAL A 28 8.69 -3.06 3.20
CA VAL A 28 9.62 -3.28 2.08
C VAL A 28 10.60 -2.12 2.04
N ASP A 29 11.88 -2.45 1.90
CA ASP A 29 12.92 -1.47 1.57
C ASP A 29 13.22 -1.56 0.08
N THR A 30 13.42 -0.40 -0.56
CA THR A 30 13.81 -0.32 -1.97
C THR A 30 15.13 0.43 -2.11
N PRO A 31 15.83 0.30 -3.25
CA PRO A 31 16.98 1.14 -3.57
C PRO A 31 16.68 2.65 -3.60
N PHE A 32 15.39 3.03 -3.68
CA PHE A 32 14.94 4.43 -3.70
C PHE A 32 14.48 4.93 -2.31
N GLY A 33 14.61 4.10 -1.27
CA GLY A 33 14.17 4.37 0.08
C GLY A 33 12.92 3.58 0.47
N LYS A 34 12.24 4.04 1.52
CA LYS A 34 10.99 3.43 1.98
C LYS A 34 9.80 3.93 1.16
N PRO A 35 8.82 3.06 0.84
CA PRO A 35 7.53 3.49 0.32
C PRO A 35 6.78 4.39 1.30
N SER A 36 5.62 4.91 0.87
CA SER A 36 4.80 5.79 1.70
C SER A 36 4.29 5.13 3.00
N ASP A 37 4.13 3.80 3.01
CA ASP A 37 3.78 3.00 4.18
C ASP A 37 4.20 1.53 3.95
N ALA A 38 3.90 0.64 4.91
CA ALA A 38 3.95 -0.80 4.65
C ALA A 38 2.89 -1.19 3.60
N PHE A 39 3.19 -2.19 2.78
CA PHE A 39 2.19 -2.78 1.89
C PHE A 39 1.18 -3.56 2.72
N ILE A 40 -0.10 -3.30 2.48
CA ILE A 40 -1.20 -4.06 3.08
C ILE A 40 -1.59 -5.13 2.06
N ILE A 41 -1.27 -6.39 2.35
CA ILE A 41 -1.64 -7.52 1.49
C ILE A 41 -2.86 -8.19 2.09
N GLY A 42 -3.86 -8.46 1.26
CA GLY A 42 -5.07 -9.19 1.64
C GLY A 42 -5.77 -9.74 0.41
N GLU A 43 -6.96 -10.29 0.62
CA GLU A 43 -7.81 -10.85 -0.42
C GLU A 43 -9.05 -9.97 -0.59
N LEU A 44 -9.37 -9.65 -1.84
CA LEU A 44 -10.61 -8.97 -2.24
C LEU A 44 -11.34 -9.86 -3.23
N ASP A 45 -12.54 -10.33 -2.89
CA ASP A 45 -13.32 -11.28 -3.69
C ASP A 45 -12.50 -12.52 -4.13
N GLY A 46 -11.67 -13.05 -3.22
CA GLY A 46 -10.79 -14.20 -3.47
C GLY A 46 -9.53 -13.89 -4.31
N VAL A 47 -9.27 -12.62 -4.63
CA VAL A 47 -8.08 -12.19 -5.36
C VAL A 47 -7.08 -11.53 -4.41
N THR A 48 -5.85 -12.05 -4.36
CA THR A 48 -4.77 -11.43 -3.58
C THR A 48 -4.35 -10.08 -4.19
N VAL A 49 -4.44 -9.02 -3.40
CA VAL A 49 -4.08 -7.66 -3.78
C VAL A 49 -3.10 -7.04 -2.79
N ALA A 50 -2.28 -6.10 -3.26
CA ALA A 50 -1.44 -5.26 -2.41
C ALA A 50 -1.95 -3.82 -2.47
N PHE A 51 -2.25 -3.26 -1.31
CA PHE A 51 -2.69 -1.89 -1.15
C PHE A 51 -1.60 -1.04 -0.52
N LEU A 52 -1.41 0.18 -1.05
CA LEU A 52 -0.48 1.17 -0.53
C LEU A 52 -1.17 2.55 -0.47
N PRO A 53 -1.35 3.16 0.70
CA PRO A 53 -1.85 4.54 0.79
C PRO A 53 -0.76 5.50 0.28
N ARG A 54 -1.03 6.23 -0.81
CA ARG A 54 -0.08 7.12 -1.49
C ARG A 54 0.54 8.15 -0.55
N HIS A 55 -0.29 8.73 0.31
CA HIS A 55 0.13 9.76 1.26
C HIS A 55 0.52 9.18 2.63
N GLY A 56 0.62 7.86 2.75
CA GLY A 56 0.76 7.14 4.02
C GLY A 56 -0.51 7.19 4.86
N ARG A 57 -0.61 6.30 5.86
CA ARG A 57 -1.66 6.41 6.88
C ARG A 57 -1.59 7.77 7.57
N GLY A 58 -2.76 8.36 7.83
CA GLY A 58 -2.87 9.71 8.39
C GLY A 58 -2.54 10.85 7.43
N HIS A 59 -2.36 10.59 6.13
CA HIS A 59 -2.12 11.62 5.11
C HIS A 59 -0.86 12.47 5.38
N LYS A 60 0.22 11.81 5.79
CA LYS A 60 1.47 12.45 6.24
C LYS A 60 2.30 13.10 5.14
N TYR A 61 2.21 12.65 3.89
CA TYR A 61 3.02 13.19 2.79
C TYR A 61 2.23 14.20 1.95
N LEU A 62 2.83 15.36 1.68
CA LEU A 62 2.34 16.26 0.63
C LEU A 62 2.55 15.62 -0.75
N PRO A 63 1.78 16.02 -1.79
CA PRO A 63 1.93 15.47 -3.14
C PRO A 63 3.37 15.52 -3.67
N THR A 64 4.13 16.56 -3.35
CA THR A 64 5.53 16.74 -3.77
C THR A 64 6.53 15.92 -2.96
N GLU A 65 6.11 15.32 -1.85
CA GLU A 65 6.96 14.58 -0.90
C GLU A 65 6.72 13.06 -0.95
N VAL A 66 5.73 12.61 -1.71
CA VAL A 66 5.44 11.17 -1.90
C VAL A 66 6.67 10.49 -2.55
N PRO A 67 7.16 9.38 -1.99
CA PRO A 67 8.34 8.67 -2.52
C PRO A 67 7.99 7.80 -3.73
N TYR A 68 7.53 8.40 -4.84
CA TYR A 68 6.96 7.68 -6.00
C TYR A 68 7.82 6.57 -6.62
N ARG A 69 9.15 6.59 -6.42
CA ARG A 69 10.06 5.57 -6.95
C ARG A 69 10.18 4.34 -6.04
N ALA A 70 9.91 4.50 -4.75
CA ALA A 70 9.95 3.42 -3.76
C ALA A 70 8.60 2.69 -3.74
#